data_AF-A0A9D5VWN1-F1
#
_entry.id   AF-A0A9D5VWN1-F1
#
_cell.length_a   1.000
_cell.length_b   1.000
_cell.length_c   1.000
_cell.angle_alpha   90.00
_cell.angle_beta   90.00
_cell.angle_gamma   90.00
#
_symmetry.space_group_name_H-M   'P 1'
#
loop_
_entity.id
_entity.type
_entity.pdbx_description
1 polymer ?
#
loop_
_entity_poly.entity_id
_entity_poly.type
_entity_poly.pdbx_seq_one_letter_code
_entity_poly.pdbx_strand_id
1 'polypeptide(L)' 'IEDELSRQIGIKVDLVMKNTLKPVIGRHILKEVIYL' A
#
# COMPACT_ATOMS: atom_id res chain seq x y z
N ILE A 1 2.99 -12.18 3.96
CA ILE A 1 3.39 -10.85 4.47
C ILE A 1 2.16 -10.02 4.79
N GLU A 2 1.22 -9.85 3.85
CA GLU A 2 -0.04 -9.14 4.07
C GLU A 2 -0.83 -9.66 5.29
N ASP A 3 -1.07 -10.98 5.36
CA ASP A 3 -1.76 -11.60 6.49
C ASP A 3 -1.03 -11.41 7.82
N GLU A 4 0.30 -11.40 7.78
CA GLU A 4 1.12 -11.24 8.97
C GLU A 4 1.04 -9.80 9.50
N LEU A 5 1.18 -8.80 8.62
CA LEU A 5 0.98 -7.39 8.99
C LEU A 5 -0.46 -7.12 9.45
N SER A 6 -1.45 -7.70 8.78
CA SER A 6 -2.86 -7.56 9.16
C SER A 6 -3.11 -8.09 10.57
N ARG A 7 -2.52 -9.25 10.92
CA ARG A 7 -2.59 -9.80 12.28
C ARG A 7 -1.87 -8.92 13.31
N GLN A 8 -0.69 -8.40 12.97
CA GLN A 8 0.10 -7.58 13.90
C GLN A 8 -0.53 -6.21 14.17
N ILE A 9 -1.10 -5.56 13.16
CA ILE A 9 -1.74 -4.23 13.29
C ILE A 9 -3.20 -4.36 13.76
N GLY A 10 -3.83 -5.54 13.58
CA GLY A 10 -5.22 -5.78 13.98
C GLY A 10 -6.25 -5.13 13.04
N ILE A 11 -5.82 -4.68 11.87
CA ILE A 11 -6.66 -4.13 10.80
C ILE A 11 -6.34 -4.83 9.49
N LYS A 12 -7.30 -4.88 8.56
CA LYS A 12 -7.04 -5.39 7.21
C LYS A 12 -6.01 -4.48 6.52
N VAL A 13 -4.86 -5.04 6.19
CA VAL A 13 -3.82 -4.37 5.40
C VAL A 13 -3.88 -4.93 3.99
N ASP A 14 -3.91 -4.07 2.98
CA ASP A 14 -3.80 -4.46 1.57
C ASP A 14 -2.43 -4.00 1.06
N LEU A 15 -1.58 -4.94 0.61
CA LEU A 15 -0.25 -4.62 0.09
C LEU A 15 -0.29 -4.50 -1.43
N VAL A 16 0.19 -3.36 -1.95
CA VAL A 16 0.29 -3.12 -3.40
C VAL A 16 1.71 -2.84 -3.82
N MET A 17 2.12 -3.39 -4.98
CA MET A 17 3.41 -3.04 -5.58
C MET A 17 3.28 -1.75 -6.39
N LYS A 18 4.28 -0.87 -6.32
CA LYS A 18 4.30 0.39 -7.08
C LYS A 18 4.07 0.18 -8.58
N ASN A 19 4.64 -0.89 -9.14
CA ASN A 19 4.62 -1.17 -10.57
C ASN A 19 3.30 -1.80 -11.05
N THR A 20 2.42 -2.22 -10.15
CA THR A 20 1.11 -2.79 -10.51
C THR A 20 0.01 -1.72 -10.59
N LEU A 21 0.31 -0.48 -10.22
CA LEU A 21 -0.65 0.63 -10.25
C LEU A 21 -0.79 1.20 -11.67
N LYS A 22 -2.04 1.46 -12.09
CA LYS A 22 -2.30 2.22 -13.33
C LYS A 22 -1.59 3.57 -13.25
N PRO A 23 -0.94 4.05 -14.33
CA PRO A 23 -0.11 5.26 -14.29
C PRO A 23 -0.79 6.49 -13.69
N VAL A 24 -2.09 6.66 -13.96
CA VAL A 24 -2.88 7.79 -13.43
C VAL A 24 -3.04 7.66 -11.91
N ILE A 25 -3.58 6.54 -11.43
CA ILE A 25 -3.83 6.29 -10.00
C ILE A 25 -2.51 6.24 -9.21
N GLY A 26 -1.48 5.61 -9.77
CA GLY A 26 -0.17 5.53 -9.15
C GLY A 26 0.44 6.90 -8.87
N ARG A 27 0.26 7.89 -9.76
CA ARG A 27 0.72 9.27 -9.51
C ARG A 27 0.00 9.94 -8.34
N HIS A 28 -1.28 9.64 -8.12
CA HIS A 28 -2.03 10.19 -6.99
C HIS A 28 -1.61 9.52 -5.68
N ILE A 29 -1.59 8.18 -5.65
CA ILE A 29 -1.18 7.42 -4.46
C ILE A 29 0.25 7.79 -4.03
N LEU A 30 1.20 7.88 -4.97
CA LEU A 30 2.60 8.22 -4.64
C LEU A 30 2.78 9.62 -4.06
N LYS A 31 1.84 10.54 -4.28
CA LYS A 31 1.87 11.86 -3.65
C LYS A 31 1.40 11.82 -2.18
N GLU A 32 0.66 10.79 -1.80
CA GLU A 32 0.08 10.60 -0.46
C GLU A 32 0.93 9.66 0.40
N VAL A 33 1.95 9.00 -0.16
CA VAL A 33 2.84 8.11 0.58
C VAL A 33 3.66 8.92 1.60
N ILE A 34 3.54 8.55 2.87
CA ILE A 34 4.38 9.05 3.96
C ILE A 34 5.61 8.15 4.07
N TYR A 35 6.81 8.72 3.91
CA TYR A 35 8.07 8.04 4.20
C TYR A 35 8.45 8.34 5.65
N LEU A 36 8.63 7.30 6.46
CA LEU A 36 9.03 7.39 7.87
C LEU A 36 10.55 7.27 8.02
#